data_AF-A0A963B709-F1
#
_entry.id   AF-A0A963B709-F1
#
_cell.length_a   1.000
_cell.length_b   1.000
_cell.length_c   1.000
_cell.angle_alpha   90.00
_cell.angle_beta   90.00
_cell.angle_gamma   90.00
#
_symmetry.space_group_name_H-M   'P 1'
#
loop_
_entity.id
_entity.type
_entity.pdbx_description
1 polymer ?
#
loop_
_entity_poly.entity_id
_entity_poly.type
_entity_poly.pdbx_seq_one_letter_code
_entity_poly.pdbx_strand_id
1 'polypeptide(L)'
;EISSAFHYIDPVVWLYEGAYVPVQTRWDLRIGKRFRSSKSEFDLQLVWQNIDGEDIDFYNDPDKEPAQVNVSDKRFYVQARVYFN
;
A
#
# COMPACT_ATOMS: atom_id res chain seq x y z
N GLU A 1 5.99 -13.79 11.87
CA GLU A 1 6.46 -13.52 10.50
C GLU A 1 6.65 -12.04 10.34
N ILE A 2 7.77 -11.62 9.77
CA ILE A 2 8.02 -10.24 9.38
C ILE A 2 8.27 -10.28 7.87
N SER A 3 7.62 -9.41 7.13
CA SER A 3 7.79 -9.28 5.68
C SER A 3 7.79 -7.81 5.29
N SER A 4 8.64 -7.44 4.36
CA SER A 4 8.67 -6.11 3.76
C SER A 4 8.51 -6.22 2.24
N ALA A 5 7.99 -5.15 1.63
CA ALA A 5 7.95 -4.99 0.19
C ALA A 5 8.44 -3.58 -0.15
N PHE A 6 9.36 -3.49 -1.11
CA PHE A 6 9.82 -2.23 -1.64
C PHE A 6 9.41 -2.14 -3.10
N HIS A 7 8.72 -1.07 -3.44
CA HIS A 7 8.26 -0.75 -4.78
C HIS A 7 9.06 0.44 -5.28
N TYR A 8 9.57 0.32 -6.50
CA TYR A 8 10.22 1.39 -7.23
C TYR A 8 9.55 1.49 -8.59
N ILE A 9 9.16 2.69 -8.97
CA ILE A 9 8.58 2.98 -10.28
C ILE A 9 9.40 4.13 -10.88
N ASP A 10 9.98 3.88 -12.04
CA ASP A 10 10.63 4.91 -12.86
C ASP A 10 9.62 6.00 -13.23
N PRO A 11 10.07 7.20 -13.63
CA PRO A 11 9.16 8.23 -14.10
C PRO A 11 8.30 7.71 -15.26
N VAL A 12 7.01 7.98 -15.20
CA VAL A 12 6.05 7.57 -16.22
C VAL A 12 5.49 8.81 -16.91
N VAL A 13 5.37 8.73 -18.23
CA VAL A 13 4.62 9.72 -19.02
C VAL A 13 3.38 9.04 -19.54
N TRP A 14 2.22 9.56 -19.17
CA TRP A 14 0.95 9.12 -19.76
C TRP A 14 0.84 9.70 -21.17
N LEU A 15 1.11 8.86 -22.18
CA LEU A 15 0.93 9.22 -23.59
C LEU A 15 -0.53 9.69 -23.78
N TYR A 16 -0.74 10.77 -24.52
CA TYR A 16 -2.02 11.45 -24.80
C TYR A 16 -2.55 12.44 -23.74
N GLU A 17 -2.18 12.32 -22.47
CA GLU A 17 -2.62 13.26 -21.42
C GLU A 17 -1.51 14.25 -21.01
N GLY A 18 -0.24 13.95 -21.36
CA GLY A 18 0.89 14.83 -21.07
C GLY A 18 1.25 14.93 -19.58
N ALA A 19 0.57 14.19 -18.71
CA ALA A 19 0.86 14.13 -17.30
C ALA A 19 2.14 13.33 -17.06
N TYR A 20 3.18 14.03 -16.58
CA TYR A 20 4.42 13.44 -16.08
C TYR A 20 4.22 13.03 -14.62
N VAL A 21 4.45 11.75 -14.33
CA VAL A 21 4.51 11.22 -12.97
C VAL A 21 5.99 10.99 -12.62
N PRO A 22 6.52 11.65 -11.57
CA PRO A 22 7.92 11.51 -11.19
C PRO A 22 8.23 10.11 -10.65
N VAL A 23 9.52 9.86 -10.36
CA VAL A 23 9.98 8.63 -9.67
C VAL A 23 9.14 8.40 -8.42
N GLN A 24 8.72 7.16 -8.21
CA GLN A 24 8.02 6.76 -7.00
C GLN A 24 8.77 5.64 -6.27
N THR A 25 8.86 5.78 -4.95
CA THR A 25 9.17 4.68 -4.04
C THR A 25 8.02 4.44 -3.10
N ARG A 26 7.85 3.19 -2.69
CA ARG A 26 6.96 2.82 -1.60
C ARG A 26 7.53 1.64 -0.85
N TRP A 27 7.66 1.80 0.45
CA TRP A 27 8.08 0.76 1.37
C TRP A 27 6.94 0.36 2.30
N ASP A 28 6.59 -0.92 2.25
CA ASP A 28 5.61 -1.53 3.13
C ASP A 28 6.28 -2.50 4.10
N LEU A 29 5.79 -2.53 5.34
CA LEU A 29 6.16 -3.49 6.37
C LEU A 29 4.91 -4.18 6.90
N ARG A 30 5.03 -5.49 7.11
CA ARG A 30 4.02 -6.31 7.77
C ARG A 30 4.65 -7.18 8.83
N ILE A 31 4.05 -7.15 10.02
CA ILE A 31 4.43 -8.00 11.15
C ILE A 31 3.20 -8.85 11.50
N GLY A 32 3.31 -10.16 11.34
CA GLY A 32 2.22 -11.11 11.53
C GLY A 32 2.53 -12.18 12.56
N LYS A 33 1.49 -12.63 13.28
CA LYS A 33 1.54 -13.81 14.13
C LYS A 33 0.34 -14.71 13.83
N ARG A 34 0.63 -15.98 13.59
CA ARG A 34 -0.37 -17.05 13.48
C ARG A 34 -0.55 -17.72 14.84
N PHE A 35 -1.78 -17.95 15.22
CA PHE A 35 -2.21 -18.68 16.40
C PHE A 35 -3.00 -19.90 15.93
N ARG A 36 -2.69 -21.07 16.49
CA ARG A 36 -3.39 -22.31 16.16
C ARG A 36 -4.05 -22.85 17.43
N SER A 37 -5.30 -23.25 17.32
CA SER A 37 -6.08 -23.96 18.33
C SER A 37 -6.54 -25.29 17.73
N SER A 38 -7.03 -26.21 18.56
CA SER A 38 -7.57 -27.50 18.09
C SER A 38 -8.79 -27.37 17.18
N LYS A 39 -9.48 -26.21 17.21
CA LYS A 39 -10.73 -25.97 16.47
C LYS A 39 -10.65 -24.81 15.47
N SER A 40 -9.57 -24.04 15.47
CA SER A 40 -9.46 -22.83 14.64
C SER A 40 -8.02 -22.38 14.45
N GLU A 41 -7.78 -21.65 13.37
CA GLU A 41 -6.55 -20.89 13.16
C GLU A 41 -6.87 -19.39 13.08
N PHE A 42 -5.97 -18.56 13.60
CA PHE A 42 -6.11 -17.12 13.62
C PHE A 42 -4.82 -16.44 13.21
N ASP A 43 -4.89 -15.52 12.25
CA ASP A 43 -3.79 -14.66 11.83
C ASP A 43 -4.07 -13.22 12.27
N LEU A 44 -3.13 -12.63 13.02
CA LEU A 44 -3.12 -11.21 13.33
C LEU A 44 -1.91 -10.55 12.68
N GLN A 45 -2.13 -9.44 11.99
CA GLN A 45 -1.09 -8.73 11.24
C GLN A 45 -1.19 -7.23 11.52
N LEU A 46 -0.06 -6.61 11.85
CA LEU A 46 0.12 -5.17 11.81
C LEU A 46 0.73 -4.82 10.45
N VAL A 47 0.12 -3.91 9.73
CA VAL A 47 0.55 -3.49 8.40
C VAL A 47 0.79 -1.99 8.41
N TRP A 48 1.97 -1.59 7.93
CA TRP A 48 2.34 -0.21 7.68
C TRP A 48 2.71 -0.09 6.22
N GLN A 49 1.92 0.67 5.45
CA GLN A 49 2.14 0.93 4.04
C GLN A 49 2.68 2.33 3.82
N ASN A 50 3.51 2.47 2.79
CA ASN A 50 4.12 3.73 2.37
C ASN A 50 4.88 4.44 3.51
N ILE A 51 5.75 3.70 4.19
CA ILE A 51 6.49 4.17 5.37
C ILE A 51 7.42 5.34 5.03
N ASP A 52 8.02 5.27 3.84
CA ASP A 52 8.97 6.21 3.28
C ASP A 52 8.32 7.33 2.47
N GLY A 53 7.16 7.09 1.86
CA GLY A 53 6.70 7.92 0.74
C GLY A 53 5.87 9.14 1.12
N GLU A 54 6.04 10.19 0.33
CA GLU A 54 5.13 11.32 0.23
C GLU A 54 3.80 10.88 -0.41
N ASP A 55 2.72 11.66 -0.26
CA ASP A 55 1.43 11.37 -0.90
C ASP A 55 1.57 11.63 -2.40
N ILE A 56 1.38 10.59 -3.24
CA ILE A 56 1.61 10.68 -4.68
C ILE A 56 0.35 10.34 -5.46
N ASP A 57 0.00 11.27 -6.33
CA ASP A 57 -1.05 11.16 -7.34
C ASP A 57 -0.52 10.46 -8.61
N PHE A 58 -1.12 9.33 -8.98
CA PHE A 58 -0.78 8.58 -10.19
C PHE A 58 -1.40 9.18 -11.47
N TYR A 59 -2.23 10.21 -11.33
CA TYR A 59 -3.00 10.83 -12.39
C TYR A 59 -3.17 12.33 -12.09
N ASN A 60 -2.21 13.13 -12.55
CA ASN A 60 -2.29 14.58 -12.41
C ASN A 60 -3.19 15.16 -13.52
N ASP A 61 -4.48 15.31 -13.22
CA ASP A 61 -5.42 16.07 -14.05
C ASP A 61 -5.61 17.46 -13.44
N PRO A 62 -5.20 18.54 -14.14
CA PRO A 62 -5.30 19.89 -13.62
C PRO A 62 -6.74 20.34 -13.33
N ASP A 63 -7.74 19.63 -13.88
CA ASP A 63 -9.16 19.92 -13.69
C ASP A 63 -9.81 19.06 -12.58
N LYS A 64 -9.07 18.12 -11.95
CA LYS A 64 -9.58 17.28 -10.85
C LYS A 64 -8.93 17.60 -9.51
N GLU A 65 -9.75 17.57 -8.46
CA GLU A 65 -9.27 17.71 -7.09
C GLU A 65 -8.39 16.52 -6.68
N PRO A 66 -7.30 16.71 -5.91
CA PRO A 66 -6.42 15.64 -5.42
C PRO A 66 -7.11 14.54 -4.59
N ALA A 67 -8.35 14.76 -4.14
CA ALA A 67 -9.15 13.75 -3.45
C ALA A 67 -9.88 12.78 -4.42
N GLN A 68 -9.85 13.05 -5.73
CA GLN A 68 -10.54 12.25 -6.76
C GLN A 68 -9.60 11.33 -7.54
N VAL A 69 -8.32 11.29 -7.16
CA VAL A 69 -7.25 10.58 -7.85
C VAL A 69 -6.69 9.45 -6.98
N ASN A 70 -6.09 8.45 -7.62
CA ASN A 70 -5.52 7.32 -6.90
C ASN A 70 -4.24 7.77 -6.19
N VAL A 71 -4.30 8.00 -4.88
CA VAL A 71 -3.12 8.35 -4.07
C VAL A 71 -2.60 7.13 -3.30
N SER A 72 -1.29 6.92 -3.33
CA SER A 72 -0.65 5.97 -2.39
C SER A 72 -0.43 6.63 -1.03
N ASP A 73 -1.47 6.61 -0.20
CA ASP A 73 -1.40 7.18 1.16
C ASP A 73 -0.55 6.35 2.13
N LYS A 74 -0.02 7.04 3.14
CA LYS A 74 0.49 6.41 4.36
C LYS A 74 -0.65 5.74 5.12
N ARG A 75 -0.57 4.43 5.30
CA ARG A 75 -1.61 3.66 6.01
C ARG A 75 -1.00 2.80 7.09
N PHE A 76 -1.62 2.83 8.27
CA PHE A 76 -1.35 1.90 9.34
C PHE A 76 -2.64 1.22 9.74
N TYR A 77 -2.68 -0.11 9.68
CA TYR A 77 -3.88 -0.86 10.01
C TYR A 77 -3.56 -2.25 10.57
N VAL A 78 -4.57 -2.81 11.24
CA VAL A 78 -4.54 -4.18 11.75
C VAL A 78 -5.40 -5.04 10.85
N GLN A 79 -4.85 -6.17 10.40
CA GLN A 79 -5.60 -7.18 9.66
C GLN A 79 -5.70 -8.45 10.50
N ALA A 80 -6.92 -8.96 10.61
CA ALA A 80 -7.24 -10.19 11.32
C ALA A 80 -7.92 -11.17 10.36
N ARG A 81 -7.53 -12.44 10.40
CA ARG A 81 -8.19 -13.51 9.63
C ARG A 81 -8.38 -14.74 10.51
N VAL A 82 -9.61 -15.24 10.54
CA VAL A 82 -9.97 -16.46 11.28
C VAL A 82 -10.32 -17.54 10.27
N TYR A 83 -9.81 -18.75 10.51
CA TYR A 83 -10.12 -19.93 9.73
C TYR A 83 -10.87 -20.92 10.62
N PHE A 84 -12.03 -21.37 10.16
CA PHE A 84 -12.83 -22.41 10.78
C PHE A 84 -12.69 -23.69 9.95
N ASN A 85 -12.56 -24.82 10.63
CA ASN A 85 -12.62 -26.14 9.99
C ASN A 85 -14.06 -26.54 9.69
#